data_AF-A0AAN8WXS7-F1
#
_entry.id   AF-A0AAN8WXS7-F1
#
_cell.length_a   1.000
_cell.length_b   1.000
_cell.length_c   1.000
_cell.angle_alpha   90.00
_cell.angle_beta   90.00
_cell.angle_gamma   90.00
#
_symmetry.space_group_name_H-M   'P 1'
#
loop_
_entity.id
_entity.type
_entity.pdbx_description
1 polymer ?
#
loop_
_entity_poly.entity_id
_entity_poly.type
_entity_poly.pdbx_seq_one_letter_code
_entity_poly.pdbx_strand_id
1 'polypeptide(L)'
;ADRSSIDRRKRLLLLVNPNSGPGKAHQIYKRQVASILGEAEVAHEVVVTKASNHALELVKTLDLSLYSGLVIVSGDGLLYEIYNGLLARNEWEKAIEFPVGVIPGGSGNGLARSLAHYLEYV
;
A
#
# COMPACT_ATOMS: atom_id res chain seq x y z
N ALA A 1 -5.82 -23.64 2.32
CA ALA A 1 -6.44 -22.50 1.62
C ALA A 1 -5.38 -21.93 0.69
N ASP A 2 -5.65 -21.96 -0.60
CA ASP A 2 -4.75 -21.47 -1.65
C ASP A 2 -4.38 -20.01 -1.34
N ARG A 3 -3.13 -19.77 -0.95
CA ARG A 3 -2.64 -18.41 -0.69
C ARG A 3 -2.65 -17.73 -2.04
N SER A 4 -3.55 -16.76 -2.26
CA SER A 4 -3.66 -16.02 -3.51
C SER A 4 -2.25 -15.66 -4.01
N SER A 5 -1.82 -16.35 -5.06
CA SER A 5 -0.47 -16.21 -5.58
C SER A 5 -0.39 -14.84 -6.23
N ILE A 6 0.31 -13.91 -5.57
CA ILE A 6 0.63 -12.60 -6.13
C ILE A 6 1.27 -12.85 -7.50
N ASP A 7 0.62 -12.38 -8.58
CA ASP A 7 1.15 -12.54 -9.93
C ASP A 7 2.42 -11.71 -10.07
N ARG A 8 3.58 -12.37 -9.95
CA ARG A 8 4.89 -11.73 -9.97
C ARG A 8 5.25 -11.11 -11.32
N ARG A 9 4.47 -11.34 -12.37
CA ARG A 9 4.63 -10.68 -13.67
C ARG A 9 4.04 -9.27 -13.68
N LYS A 10 3.12 -8.98 -12.77
CA LYS A 10 2.50 -7.65 -12.63
C LYS A 10 3.25 -6.85 -11.57
N ARG A 11 3.22 -5.53 -11.75
CA ARG A 11 3.89 -4.58 -10.88
C ARG A 11 3.10 -4.32 -9.59
N LEU A 12 3.78 -3.93 -8.53
CA LEU A 12 3.15 -3.36 -7.33
C LEU A 12 2.85 -1.87 -7.54
N LEU A 13 1.78 -1.36 -6.94
CA LEU A 13 1.56 0.08 -6.81
C LEU A 13 1.88 0.53 -5.38
N LEU A 14 2.89 1.38 -5.23
CA LEU A 14 3.27 1.97 -3.96
C LEU A 14 2.63 3.35 -3.81
N LEU A 15 1.89 3.53 -2.72
CA LEU A 15 1.31 4.81 -2.32
C LEU A 15 2.08 5.37 -1.13
N VAL A 16 2.73 6.52 -1.34
CA VAL A 16 3.59 7.17 -0.33
C VAL A 16 2.95 8.49 0.08
N ASN A 17 2.61 8.65 1.36
CA ASN A 17 2.17 9.95 1.88
C ASN A 17 3.37 10.67 2.52
N PRO A 18 3.93 11.72 1.88
CA PRO A 18 5.12 12.40 2.39
C PRO A 18 4.87 13.10 3.74
N ASN A 19 3.61 13.45 4.05
CA ASN A 19 3.21 14.15 5.26
C ASN A 19 2.78 13.20 6.39
N SER A 20 2.93 11.88 6.22
CA SER A 20 2.56 10.93 7.26
C SER A 20 3.47 11.03 8.49
N GLY A 21 2.84 11.14 9.67
CA GLY A 21 3.53 11.23 10.96
C GLY A 21 4.58 12.35 10.98
N PRO A 22 5.85 12.05 11.31
CA PRO A 22 6.92 13.06 11.35
C PRO A 22 7.43 13.49 9.96
N GLY A 23 6.70 13.19 8.88
CA GLY A 23 7.10 13.54 7.51
C GLY A 23 8.24 12.68 6.94
N LYS A 24 8.45 11.47 7.48
CA LYS A 24 9.59 10.59 7.13
C LYS A 24 9.27 9.54 6.07
N ALA A 25 8.00 9.32 5.74
CA ALA A 25 7.58 8.25 4.83
C ALA A 25 8.30 8.29 3.46
N HIS A 26 8.47 9.48 2.87
CA HIS A 26 9.21 9.62 1.61
C HIS A 26 10.70 9.25 1.75
N GLN A 27 11.30 9.57 2.89
CA GLN A 27 12.69 9.22 3.18
C GLN A 27 12.85 7.72 3.44
N ILE A 28 11.90 7.10 4.15
CA ILE A 28 11.83 5.64 4.37
C ILE A 28 11.73 4.93 3.03
N TYR A 29 10.84 5.38 2.14
CA TYR A 29 10.72 4.84 0.79
C TYR A 29 12.07 4.91 0.06
N LYS A 30 12.67 6.11 -0.04
CA LYS A 30 13.92 6.30 -0.78
C LYS A 30 15.11 5.53 -0.23
N ARG A 31 15.26 5.45 1.10
CA ARG A 31 16.46 4.88 1.74
C ARG A 31 16.39 3.38 1.96
N GLN A 32 15.19 2.82 2.10
CA GLN A 32 15.03 1.42 2.49
C GLN A 32 14.19 0.66 1.47
N VAL A 33 12.93 1.10 1.26
CA VAL A 33 11.97 0.35 0.45
C VAL A 33 12.41 0.23 -1.01
N ALA A 34 12.82 1.34 -1.63
CA ALA A 34 13.25 1.35 -3.02
C ALA A 34 14.47 0.43 -3.25
N SER A 35 15.42 0.42 -2.32
CA SER A 35 16.58 -0.46 -2.39
C SER A 35 16.18 -1.93 -2.27
N ILE A 36 15.35 -2.28 -1.28
CA ILE A 36 14.90 -3.66 -1.07
C ILE A 36 14.12 -4.18 -2.28
N LEU A 37 13.22 -3.38 -2.84
CA LEU A 37 12.44 -3.76 -4.02
C LEU A 37 13.32 -3.87 -5.28
N GLY A 38 14.34 -3.01 -5.39
CA GLY A 38 15.32 -3.06 -6.47
C GLY A 38 16.15 -4.35 -6.44
N GLU A 39 16.72 -4.68 -5.28
CA GLU A 39 17.49 -5.91 -5.06
C GLU A 39 16.64 -7.18 -5.23
N ALA A 40 15.35 -7.11 -4.90
CA ALA A 40 14.40 -8.21 -5.09
C ALA A 40 13.82 -8.30 -6.51
N GLU A 41 14.25 -7.44 -7.43
CA GLU A 41 13.75 -7.34 -8.82
C GLU A 41 12.22 -7.20 -8.91
N VAL A 42 11.61 -6.54 -7.93
CA VAL A 42 10.16 -6.35 -7.87
C VAL A 42 9.78 -5.12 -8.68
N ALA A 43 9.15 -5.35 -9.84
CA ALA A 43 8.58 -4.29 -10.65
C ALA A 43 7.53 -3.50 -9.85
N HIS A 44 7.66 -2.18 -9.81
CA HIS A 44 6.76 -1.34 -9.04
C HIS A 44 6.60 0.07 -9.62
N GLU A 45 5.42 0.64 -9.42
CA GLU A 45 5.10 2.04 -9.70
C GLU A 45 4.93 2.78 -8.36
N VAL A 46 5.38 4.04 -8.29
CA VAL A 46 5.28 4.83 -7.06
C VAL A 46 4.46 6.08 -7.32
N VAL A 47 3.42 6.26 -6.50
CA VAL A 47 2.58 7.45 -6.48
C VAL A 47 2.71 8.13 -5.13
N VAL A 48 3.19 9.37 -5.16
CA VAL A 48 3.25 10.24 -3.98
C VAL A 48 1.91 10.94 -3.84
N THR A 49 1.25 10.79 -2.69
CA THR A 49 -0.03 11.45 -2.45
C THR A 49 0.14 12.93 -2.15
N LYS A 50 -0.82 13.74 -2.63
CA LYS A 50 -0.72 15.20 -2.59
C LYS A 50 -1.60 15.85 -1.53
N ALA A 51 -2.72 15.22 -1.19
CA ALA A 51 -3.71 15.73 -0.25
C ALA A 51 -4.54 14.57 0.32
N SER A 52 -5.38 14.87 1.32
CA SER A 52 -6.39 13.94 1.83
C SER A 52 -7.33 13.48 0.71
N ASN A 53 -7.80 12.24 0.80
CA ASN A 53 -8.64 11.56 -0.20
C ASN A 53 -8.01 11.35 -1.58
N HIS A 54 -6.75 11.75 -1.80
CA HIS A 54 -6.10 11.52 -3.09
C HIS A 54 -5.93 10.03 -3.39
N ALA A 55 -5.62 9.21 -2.38
CA ALA A 55 -5.52 7.78 -2.59
C ALA A 55 -6.89 7.13 -2.82
N LEU A 56 -7.94 7.64 -2.16
CA LEU A 56 -9.30 7.18 -2.38
C LEU A 56 -9.72 7.38 -3.84
N GLU A 57 -9.61 8.60 -4.37
CA GLU A 57 -10.01 8.91 -5.76
C GLU A 57 -9.17 8.13 -6.79
N LEU A 58 -7.88 7.95 -6.50
CA LEU A 58 -7.00 7.16 -7.34
C LEU A 58 -7.42 5.69 -7.36
N VAL A 59 -7.61 5.06 -6.20
CA VAL A 59 -7.94 3.63 -6.10
C VAL A 59 -9.34 3.34 -6.64
N LYS A 60 -10.27 4.28 -6.49
CA LYS A 60 -11.63 4.18 -7.05
C LYS A 60 -11.63 4.03 -8.57
N THR A 61 -10.68 4.66 -9.26
CA THR A 61 -10.60 4.68 -10.74
C THR A 61 -9.47 3.83 -11.31
N LEU A 62 -8.60 3.28 -10.46
CA LEU A 62 -7.45 2.47 -10.85
C LEU A 62 -7.85 1.19 -11.60
N ASP A 63 -7.13 0.85 -12.66
CA ASP A 63 -7.22 -0.49 -13.23
C ASP A 63 -6.40 -1.48 -12.39
N LEU A 64 -7.09 -2.19 -11.49
CA LEU A 64 -6.49 -3.19 -10.60
C LEU A 64 -5.87 -4.36 -11.39
N SER A 65 -6.28 -4.61 -12.63
CA SER A 65 -5.76 -5.72 -13.43
C SER A 65 -4.29 -5.56 -13.81
N LEU A 66 -3.77 -4.32 -13.80
CA LEU A 66 -2.38 -3.98 -14.10
C LEU A 66 -1.43 -4.27 -12.94
N TYR A 67 -1.96 -4.47 -11.73
CA TYR A 67 -1.18 -4.58 -10.52
C TYR A 67 -1.38 -5.94 -9.86
N SER A 68 -0.38 -6.37 -9.10
CA SER A 68 -0.46 -7.58 -8.26
C SER A 68 -0.80 -7.27 -6.81
N GLY A 69 -0.68 -6.01 -6.39
CA GLY A 69 -1.03 -5.55 -5.06
C GLY A 69 -0.78 -4.06 -4.86
N LEU A 70 -1.40 -3.50 -3.82
CA LEU A 70 -1.18 -2.15 -3.33
C LEU A 70 -0.26 -2.21 -2.12
N VAL A 71 0.72 -1.31 -2.03
CA VAL A 71 1.59 -1.18 -0.85
C VAL A 71 1.57 0.25 -0.38
N ILE A 72 1.29 0.49 0.90
CA ILE A 72 1.39 1.82 1.48
C ILE A 72 2.71 2.02 2.23
N VAL A 73 3.28 3.22 2.09
CA VAL A 73 4.35 3.72 2.96
C VAL A 73 3.81 4.93 3.71
N SER A 74 3.19 4.68 4.86
CA SER A 74 2.36 5.67 5.57
C SER A 74 1.95 5.18 6.97
N GLY A 75 1.00 5.85 7.61
CA GLY A 75 0.25 5.34 8.75
C GLY A 75 -1.16 4.85 8.36
N ASP A 76 -1.97 4.52 9.37
CA ASP A 76 -3.30 3.90 9.22
C ASP A 76 -4.29 4.74 8.38
N GLY A 77 -4.14 6.07 8.36
CA GLY A 77 -5.04 6.96 7.60
C GLY A 77 -5.00 6.74 6.08
N LEU A 78 -3.84 6.42 5.51
CA LEU A 78 -3.75 6.15 4.07
C LEU A 78 -4.37 4.79 3.71
N LEU A 79 -4.29 3.83 4.64
CA LEU A 79 -4.97 2.56 4.49
C LEU A 79 -6.49 2.73 4.45
N TYR A 80 -7.02 3.58 5.33
CA TYR A 80 -8.44 3.94 5.35
C TYR A 80 -8.89 4.53 3.99
N GLU A 81 -8.12 5.43 3.40
CA GLU A 81 -8.43 5.98 2.06
C GLU A 81 -8.48 4.88 0.98
N ILE A 82 -7.53 3.96 0.98
CA ILE A 82 -7.47 2.87 0.00
C ILE A 82 -8.70 1.97 0.11
N TYR A 83 -9.04 1.52 1.32
CA TYR A 83 -10.20 0.64 1.50
C TYR A 83 -11.50 1.32 1.10
N ASN A 84 -11.69 2.60 1.45
CA ASN A 84 -12.85 3.35 0.97
C ASN A 84 -12.84 3.52 -0.55
N GLY A 85 -11.67 3.68 -1.16
CA GLY A 85 -11.53 3.72 -2.61
C GLY A 85 -11.95 2.41 -3.28
N LEU A 86 -11.54 1.26 -2.72
CA LEU A 86 -11.95 -0.07 -3.20
C LEU A 86 -13.46 -0.30 -3.02
N LEU A 87 -14.01 0.08 -1.87
CA LEU A 87 -15.44 -0.04 -1.55
C LEU A 87 -16.32 0.88 -2.39
N ALA A 88 -15.78 1.99 -2.91
CA ALA A 88 -16.51 2.93 -3.76
C ALA A 88 -16.59 2.50 -5.24
N ARG A 89 -16.06 1.33 -5.61
CA ARG A 89 -16.08 0.79 -6.98
C ARG A 89 -17.38 0.05 -7.27
N ASN A 90 -17.74 -0.06 -8.55
CA ASN A 90 -18.92 -0.84 -8.95
C ASN A 90 -18.74 -2.32 -8.61
N GLU A 91 -17.57 -2.88 -8.93
CA GLU A 91 -17.16 -4.25 -8.60
C GLU A 91 -16.45 -4.38 -7.23
N TRP A 92 -16.92 -3.67 -6.20
CA TRP A 92 -16.25 -3.60 -4.89
C TRP A 92 -15.99 -4.96 -4.23
N GLU A 93 -16.88 -5.95 -4.41
CA GLU A 93 -16.73 -7.30 -3.83
C GLU A 93 -15.47 -8.00 -4.32
N LYS A 94 -15.07 -7.76 -5.58
CA LYS A 94 -13.80 -8.28 -6.11
C LYS A 94 -12.64 -7.38 -5.76
N ALA A 95 -12.87 -6.07 -5.74
CA ALA A 95 -11.83 -5.09 -5.45
C ALA A 95 -11.33 -5.19 -3.99
N ILE A 96 -12.20 -5.52 -3.04
CA ILE A 96 -11.83 -5.63 -1.62
C ILE A 96 -10.91 -6.82 -1.32
N GLU A 97 -10.93 -7.84 -2.18
CA GLU A 97 -10.00 -8.98 -2.11
C GLU A 97 -8.60 -8.64 -2.64
N PHE A 98 -8.41 -7.46 -3.22
CA PHE A 98 -7.14 -7.05 -3.80
C PHE A 98 -6.05 -6.96 -2.71
N PRO A 99 -4.87 -7.58 -2.90
CA PRO A 99 -3.84 -7.60 -1.86
C PRO A 99 -3.35 -6.20 -1.47
N VAL A 100 -3.32 -5.92 -0.15
CA VAL A 100 -2.79 -4.67 0.41
C VAL A 100 -1.68 -4.97 1.42
N GLY A 101 -0.52 -4.34 1.22
CA GLY A 101 0.63 -4.39 2.11
C GLY A 101 0.86 -3.04 2.82
N VAL A 102 1.40 -3.08 4.03
CA VAL A 102 1.64 -1.90 4.86
C VAL A 102 3.10 -1.83 5.27
N ILE A 103 3.76 -0.72 4.94
CA ILE A 103 5.08 -0.35 5.43
C ILE A 103 4.90 0.84 6.38
N PRO A 104 5.20 0.68 7.68
CA PRO A 104 4.96 1.72 8.67
C PRO A 104 5.88 2.92 8.43
N GLY A 105 5.27 4.08 8.21
CA GLY A 105 5.95 5.35 8.01
C GLY A 105 5.22 6.55 8.62
N GLY A 106 4.09 6.31 9.32
CA GLY A 106 3.28 7.34 9.97
C GLY A 106 3.46 7.39 11.50
N SER A 107 2.64 8.22 12.15
CA SER A 107 2.56 8.31 13.61
C SER A 107 1.64 7.22 14.20
N GLY A 108 0.53 6.93 13.52
CA GLY A 108 -0.33 5.78 13.80
C GLY A 108 0.04 4.61 12.89
N ASN A 109 0.61 3.55 13.47
CA ASN A 109 0.97 2.30 12.78
C ASN A 109 0.32 1.11 13.49
N GLY A 110 -0.91 1.30 13.99
CA GLY A 110 -1.61 0.31 14.81
C GLY A 110 -1.79 -1.00 14.04
N LEU A 111 -2.20 -0.93 12.77
CA LEU A 111 -2.37 -2.14 11.98
C LEU A 111 -1.03 -2.84 11.71
N ALA A 112 -0.01 -2.09 11.28
CA ALA A 112 1.31 -2.68 11.00
C ALA A 112 1.88 -3.39 12.25
N ARG A 113 1.69 -2.80 13.44
CA ARG A 113 2.11 -3.42 14.71
C ARG A 113 1.31 -4.67 15.03
N SER A 114 -0.02 -4.63 14.88
CA SER A 114 -0.86 -5.81 15.09
C SER A 114 -0.48 -6.95 14.15
N LEU A 115 -0.29 -6.65 12.86
CA LEU A 115 0.17 -7.63 11.87
C LEU A 115 1.52 -8.22 12.23
N ALA A 116 2.50 -7.39 12.60
CA ALA A 116 3.82 -7.86 12.99
C ALA A 116 3.77 -8.78 14.23
N HIS A 117 2.91 -8.46 15.21
CA HIS A 117 2.67 -9.32 16.37
C HIS A 117 2.05 -10.66 15.99
N TYR A 118 1.00 -10.67 15.16
CA TYR A 118 0.36 -11.90 14.69
C TYR A 118 1.28 -12.80 13.85
N LEU A 119 2.26 -12.19 13.19
CA LEU A 119 3.24 -12.88 12.36
C LEU A 119 4.51 -13.27 13.14
N GLU A 120 4.53 -13.11 14.45
CA GLU A 120 5.68 -13.41 15.33
C GLU A 120 6.97 -12.67 14.95
N TYR A 121 6.84 -11.51 14.30
CA TYR A 121 7.97 -10.62 13.99
C TYR A 121 8.31 -9.66 15.15
N VAL A 122 7.59 -9.74 16.27
CA VAL A 122 7.75 -8.89 17.47
C VAL A 122 7.54 -9.70 18.74
#